data_AF-F3G667-F1
#
_entry.id   AF-F3G667-F1
#
_cell.length_a   1.000
_cell.length_b   1.000
_cell.length_c   1.000
_cell.angle_alpha   90.00
_cell.angle_beta   90.00
_cell.angle_gamma   90.00
#
_symmetry.space_group_name_H-M   'P 1'
#
loop_
_entity.id
_entity.type
_entity.pdbx_description
1 polymer ?
#
loop_
_entity_poly.entity_id
_entity_poly.type
_entity_poly.pdbx_seq_one_letter_code
_entity_poly.pdbx_strand_id
1 'polypeptide(L)'
;MTPQNPSAFFFPTFLALVTLMLSLCMAPAWAAEKSAKRGIAYDIALPADLSALSAGVSWWYNWSPRPHDRLASYDYASMYGVDFIPMVWNGNVDDGQLKQYLLAHSAIRYLLVINEPNLLDQANMTPEAAASFWPRLEQIATQTGVKLVGPAMNWGTMPGYGDPVVWLDAFYTA
;
A
#
# COMPACT_ATOMS: atom_id res chain seq x y z
N MET A 1 -52.55 -42.83 -65.11
CA MET A 1 -51.33 -42.43 -65.85
C MET A 1 -50.32 -41.91 -64.83
N THR A 2 -49.24 -42.67 -64.67
CA THR A 2 -48.00 -42.46 -63.88
C THR A 2 -47.21 -41.23 -64.37
N PRO A 3 -46.27 -40.63 -63.60
CA PRO A 3 -45.12 -41.28 -62.91
C PRO A 3 -44.94 -40.86 -61.42
N GLN A 4 -44.39 -41.62 -60.46
CA GLN A 4 -43.20 -42.49 -60.34
C GLN A 4 -41.82 -41.77 -60.45
N ASN A 5 -41.33 -41.35 -59.26
CA ASN A 5 -39.94 -41.32 -58.74
C ASN A 5 -38.87 -40.42 -59.43
N PRO A 6 -37.77 -39.99 -58.74
CA PRO A 6 -37.06 -40.74 -57.69
C PRO A 6 -36.55 -39.95 -56.45
N SER A 7 -36.31 -40.74 -55.41
CA SER A 7 -35.40 -40.52 -54.30
C SER A 7 -33.97 -40.17 -54.74
N ALA A 8 -33.36 -39.18 -54.08
CA ALA A 8 -31.92 -38.94 -54.09
C ALA A 8 -31.35 -39.16 -52.68
N PHE A 9 -30.45 -40.12 -52.56
CA PHE A 9 -29.56 -40.36 -51.42
C PHE A 9 -28.25 -39.53 -51.57
N PHE A 10 -27.46 -39.51 -50.49
CA PHE A 10 -26.04 -39.06 -50.31
C PHE A 10 -25.85 -37.67 -49.66
N PHE A 11 -25.60 -37.57 -48.35
CA PHE A 11 -24.31 -37.64 -47.58
C PHE A 11 -23.27 -36.57 -48.01
N PRO A 12 -22.37 -36.01 -47.15
CA PRO A 12 -22.16 -36.17 -45.69
C PRO A 12 -21.93 -34.83 -44.92
N THR A 13 -21.97 -34.93 -43.59
CA THR A 13 -21.14 -34.20 -42.61
C THR A 13 -19.88 -33.54 -43.17
N PHE A 14 -19.87 -32.21 -43.36
CA PHE A 14 -18.63 -31.45 -43.54
C PHE A 14 -18.78 -29.94 -43.26
N LEU A 15 -19.45 -29.56 -42.17
CA LEU A 15 -19.45 -28.14 -41.75
C LEU A 15 -19.64 -27.96 -40.24
N ALA A 16 -18.92 -28.73 -39.43
CA ALA A 16 -18.91 -28.54 -37.98
C ALA A 16 -17.49 -28.70 -37.38
N LEU A 17 -16.45 -28.36 -38.16
CA LEU A 17 -15.07 -28.61 -37.76
C LEU A 17 -14.09 -27.51 -38.20
N VAL A 18 -14.48 -26.23 -38.19
CA VAL A 18 -13.53 -25.10 -38.40
C VAL A 18 -13.80 -23.91 -37.46
N THR A 19 -14.47 -24.13 -36.32
CA THR A 19 -14.59 -23.12 -35.23
C THR A 19 -14.04 -23.63 -33.89
N LEU A 20 -13.22 -24.68 -33.92
CA LEU A 20 -12.54 -25.24 -32.73
C LEU A 20 -11.01 -25.13 -32.82
N MET A 21 -10.48 -24.12 -33.51
CA MET A 21 -9.03 -23.90 -33.63
C MET A 21 -8.63 -22.41 -33.54
N LEU A 22 -9.31 -21.64 -32.68
CA LEU A 22 -8.80 -20.36 -32.16
C LEU A 22 -8.60 -20.39 -30.64
N SER A 23 -8.44 -21.57 -30.05
CA SER A 23 -7.86 -21.71 -28.70
C SER A 23 -6.33 -21.65 -28.80
N LEU A 24 -5.81 -20.53 -29.33
CA LEU A 24 -4.39 -20.21 -29.18
C LEU A 24 -4.17 -19.90 -27.70
N CYS A 25 -3.44 -20.80 -27.04
CA CYS A 25 -2.70 -20.65 -25.81
C CYS A 25 -2.65 -19.22 -25.24
N MET A 26 -3.68 -18.79 -24.51
CA MET A 26 -3.42 -17.88 -23.39
C MET A 26 -2.82 -18.75 -22.29
N ALA A 27 -1.50 -18.93 -22.35
CA ALA A 27 -0.80 -19.26 -21.12
C ALA A 27 -1.21 -18.19 -20.10
N PRO A 28 -1.60 -18.55 -18.86
CA PRO A 28 -1.74 -17.53 -17.83
C PRO A 28 -0.40 -16.79 -17.82
N ALA A 29 -0.41 -15.49 -18.08
CA ALA A 29 0.74 -14.67 -17.79
C ALA A 29 0.97 -14.90 -16.30
N TRP A 30 2.02 -15.65 -15.96
CA TRP A 30 2.53 -15.68 -14.60
C TRP A 30 3.11 -14.29 -14.39
N ALA A 31 2.23 -13.32 -14.11
CA ALA A 31 2.65 -12.08 -13.50
C ALA A 31 3.36 -12.55 -12.24
N ALA A 32 4.68 -12.39 -12.22
CA ALA A 32 5.45 -12.66 -11.01
C ALA A 32 4.80 -11.81 -9.92
N GLU A 33 4.18 -12.46 -8.96
CA GLU A 33 3.49 -11.79 -7.87
C GLU A 33 4.52 -10.92 -7.16
N LYS A 34 4.35 -9.60 -7.18
CA LYS A 34 5.32 -8.69 -6.56
C LYS A 34 5.31 -8.90 -5.04
N SER A 35 6.46 -8.70 -4.41
CA SER A 35 6.58 -8.91 -2.96
C SER A 35 5.73 -7.88 -2.21
N ALA A 36 4.78 -8.36 -1.40
CA ALA A 36 4.02 -7.50 -0.48
C ALA A 36 4.93 -6.72 0.49
N LYS A 37 6.15 -7.22 0.75
CA LYS A 37 7.12 -6.57 1.65
C LYS A 37 7.90 -5.43 0.99
N ARG A 38 8.01 -5.39 -0.34
CA ARG A 38 8.87 -4.40 -1.02
C ARG A 38 8.16 -3.05 -1.08
N GLY A 39 8.70 -2.07 -0.36
CA GLY A 39 8.26 -0.68 -0.41
C GLY A 39 9.38 0.31 -0.69
N ILE A 40 9.03 1.58 -0.85
CA ILE A 40 9.96 2.71 -1.04
C ILE A 40 9.67 3.84 -0.05
N ALA A 41 10.73 4.42 0.50
CA ALA A 41 10.71 5.66 1.27
C ALA A 41 11.05 6.83 0.34
N TYR A 42 10.02 7.46 -0.24
CA TYR A 42 10.20 8.58 -1.18
C TYR A 42 8.88 9.33 -1.39
N ASP A 43 8.96 10.64 -1.59
CA ASP A 43 7.82 11.45 -1.96
C ASP A 43 7.52 11.36 -3.46
N ILE A 44 6.94 10.23 -3.87
CA ILE A 44 6.56 9.99 -5.26
C ILE A 44 5.52 11.05 -5.66
N ALA A 45 5.87 11.90 -6.63
CA ALA A 45 5.03 13.01 -7.07
C ALA A 45 4.41 12.81 -8.46
N LEU A 46 4.95 11.89 -9.28
CA LEU A 46 4.57 11.71 -10.67
C LEU A 46 3.98 10.31 -10.92
N PRO A 47 2.85 10.19 -11.64
CA PRO A 47 2.30 8.89 -12.03
C PRO A 47 3.27 8.03 -12.87
N ALA A 48 4.15 8.68 -13.65
CA ALA A 48 5.17 7.99 -14.44
C ALA A 48 6.15 7.19 -13.57
N ASP A 49 6.49 7.69 -12.38
CA ASP A 49 7.35 6.98 -11.43
C ASP A 49 6.63 5.77 -10.84
N LEU A 50 5.33 5.89 -10.53
CA LEU A 50 4.51 4.74 -10.13
C LEU A 50 4.47 3.67 -11.24
N SER A 51 4.31 4.08 -12.50
CA SER A 51 4.38 3.14 -13.63
C SER A 51 5.73 2.42 -13.69
N ALA A 52 6.85 3.13 -13.46
CA ALA A 52 8.19 2.54 -13.49
C ALA A 52 8.44 1.58 -12.32
N LEU A 53 7.84 1.82 -11.15
CA LEU A 53 8.10 1.09 -9.92
C LEU A 53 7.11 -0.05 -9.65
N SER A 54 5.87 0.08 -10.13
CA SER A 54 4.72 -0.76 -9.75
C SER A 54 4.86 -2.24 -10.07
N ALA A 55 5.72 -2.60 -11.03
CA ALA A 55 6.03 -4.00 -11.34
C ALA A 55 6.72 -4.73 -10.17
N GLY A 56 7.42 -4.00 -9.28
CA GLY A 56 8.19 -4.59 -8.19
C GLY A 56 7.88 -4.05 -6.80
N VAL A 57 7.31 -2.85 -6.69
CA VAL A 57 7.01 -2.14 -5.43
C VAL A 57 5.53 -2.27 -5.12
N SER A 58 5.20 -2.59 -3.86
CA SER A 58 3.82 -2.79 -3.40
C SER A 58 3.29 -1.63 -2.58
N TRP A 59 4.18 -0.86 -1.94
CA TRP A 59 3.76 0.26 -1.10
C TRP A 59 4.83 1.36 -1.04
N TRP A 60 4.44 2.57 -0.64
CA TRP A 60 5.38 3.64 -0.36
C TRP A 60 4.88 4.54 0.76
N TYR A 61 5.78 5.36 1.29
CA TYR A 61 5.47 6.44 2.22
C TYR A 61 6.39 7.63 1.97
N ASN A 62 5.98 8.81 2.41
CA ASN A 62 6.68 10.08 2.18
C ASN A 62 6.89 10.90 3.46
N TRP A 63 6.95 10.23 4.62
CA TRP A 63 7.07 10.86 5.95
C TRP A 63 5.94 11.80 6.35
N SER A 64 4.80 11.77 5.63
CA SER A 64 3.69 12.70 5.85
C SER A 64 2.35 11.96 5.93
N PRO A 65 1.27 12.61 6.40
CA PRO A 65 -0.03 11.97 6.57
C PRO A 65 -0.78 11.74 5.26
N ARG A 66 -0.28 12.23 4.11
CA ARG A 66 -0.95 12.16 2.80
C ARG A 66 0.07 11.97 1.67
N PRO A 67 -0.30 11.33 0.54
CA PRO A 67 0.57 11.29 -0.62
C PRO A 67 0.78 12.72 -1.16
N HIS A 68 1.79 12.91 -2.00
CA HIS A 68 2.01 14.17 -2.71
C HIS A 68 0.73 14.64 -3.43
N ASP A 69 0.42 15.94 -3.37
CA ASP A 69 -0.85 16.51 -3.88
C ASP A 69 -1.14 16.17 -5.35
N ARG A 70 -0.10 16.07 -6.19
CA ARG A 70 -0.22 15.65 -7.60
C ARG A 70 -0.80 14.25 -7.77
N LEU A 71 -0.72 13.39 -6.75
CA LEU A 71 -1.30 12.05 -6.75
C LEU A 71 -2.64 11.97 -6.01
N ALA A 72 -3.09 13.04 -5.36
CA ALA A 72 -4.28 13.02 -4.51
C ALA A 72 -5.58 12.69 -5.26
N SER A 73 -5.64 12.95 -6.57
CA SER A 73 -6.78 12.64 -7.43
C SER A 73 -6.65 11.34 -8.23
N TYR A 74 -5.54 10.60 -8.07
CA TYR A 74 -5.29 9.36 -8.81
C TYR A 74 -5.67 8.16 -7.96
N ASP A 75 -6.41 7.21 -8.55
CA ASP A 75 -6.64 5.89 -7.95
C ASP A 75 -5.42 4.98 -8.19
N TYR A 76 -4.31 5.31 -7.52
CA TYR A 76 -3.05 4.59 -7.68
C TYR A 76 -3.15 3.11 -7.24
N ALA A 77 -4.03 2.79 -6.29
CA ALA A 77 -4.23 1.44 -5.82
C ALA A 77 -4.78 0.56 -6.94
N SER A 78 -5.86 1.00 -7.60
CA SER A 78 -6.43 0.26 -8.73
C SER A 78 -5.55 0.30 -9.99
N MET A 79 -4.88 1.43 -10.26
CA MET A 79 -4.11 1.62 -11.48
C MET A 79 -2.75 0.91 -11.47
N TYR A 80 -2.08 0.88 -10.32
CA TYR A 80 -0.69 0.42 -10.20
C TYR A 80 -0.53 -0.71 -9.16
N GLY A 81 -1.59 -1.06 -8.43
CA GLY A 81 -1.53 -2.06 -7.37
C GLY A 81 -0.58 -1.66 -6.23
N VAL A 82 -0.48 -0.36 -5.93
CA VAL A 82 0.45 0.21 -4.95
C VAL A 82 -0.32 0.94 -3.86
N ASP A 83 0.08 0.76 -2.60
CA ASP A 83 -0.56 1.39 -1.46
C ASP A 83 0.30 2.51 -0.88
N PHE A 84 -0.32 3.66 -0.57
CA PHE A 84 0.31 4.69 0.23
C PHE A 84 0.10 4.40 1.73
N ILE A 85 1.18 4.46 2.52
CA ILE A 85 1.12 4.33 3.97
C ILE A 85 1.38 5.71 4.61
N PRO A 86 0.41 6.31 5.32
CA PRO A 86 0.58 7.59 5.97
C PRO A 86 1.52 7.50 7.18
N MET A 87 2.15 8.64 7.49
CA MET A 87 3.02 8.78 8.67
C MET A 87 2.64 9.98 9.53
N VAL A 88 2.63 9.77 10.85
CA VAL A 88 2.70 10.83 11.86
C VAL A 88 4.16 11.00 12.27
N TRP A 89 4.81 12.04 11.76
CA TRP A 89 6.26 12.18 11.89
C TRP A 89 6.71 12.53 13.32
N ASN A 90 5.99 13.43 14.01
CA ASN A 90 6.20 13.76 15.43
C ASN A 90 4.86 14.20 16.07
N GLY A 91 4.91 14.82 17.25
CA GLY A 91 3.72 15.29 17.98
C GLY A 91 2.92 16.43 17.29
N ASN A 92 3.44 17.02 16.21
CA ASN A 92 2.77 18.08 15.45
C ASN A 92 1.88 17.51 14.35
N VAL A 93 0.70 17.01 14.74
CA VAL A 93 -0.29 16.43 13.84
C VAL A 93 -1.70 16.92 14.17
N ASP A 94 -2.51 17.12 13.13
CA ASP A 94 -3.95 17.36 13.24
C ASP A 94 -4.69 16.01 13.26
N ASP A 95 -5.07 15.59 14.47
CA ASP A 95 -5.76 14.32 14.71
C ASP A 95 -7.10 14.25 13.96
N GLY A 96 -7.80 15.36 13.82
CA GLY A 96 -9.11 15.43 13.17
C GLY A 96 -8.98 15.16 11.67
N GLN A 97 -8.06 15.86 11.01
CA GLN A 97 -7.82 15.68 9.57
C GLN A 97 -7.25 14.30 9.25
N LEU A 98 -6.35 13.77 10.08
CA LEU A 98 -5.80 12.43 9.89
C LEU A 98 -6.90 11.36 10.02
N LYS A 99 -7.75 11.46 11.05
CA LYS A 99 -8.85 10.51 11.24
C LYS A 99 -9.85 10.55 10.09
N GLN A 100 -10.24 11.75 9.64
CA GLN A 100 -11.11 11.89 8.47
C GLN A 100 -10.50 11.24 7.23
N TYR A 101 -9.20 11.46 7.00
CA TYR A 101 -8.49 10.83 5.88
C TYR A 101 -8.51 9.31 5.98
N LEU A 102 -8.14 8.74 7.13
CA LEU A 102 -8.11 7.28 7.32
C LEU A 102 -9.50 6.62 7.19
N LEU A 103 -10.56 7.26 7.70
CA LEU A 103 -11.93 6.77 7.56
C LEU A 103 -12.43 6.79 6.11
N ALA A 104 -12.03 7.81 5.34
CA ALA A 104 -12.34 7.89 3.91
C ALA A 104 -11.54 6.87 3.07
N HIS A 105 -10.40 6.40 3.58
CA HIS A 105 -9.49 5.48 2.89
C HIS A 105 -9.34 4.17 3.69
N SER A 106 -10.46 3.48 3.92
CA SER A 106 -10.53 2.27 4.78
C SER A 106 -9.63 1.08 4.36
N ALA A 107 -9.10 1.11 3.13
CA ALA A 107 -8.06 0.17 2.67
C ALA A 107 -6.71 0.37 3.39
N ILE A 108 -6.45 1.56 3.93
CA ILE A 108 -5.24 1.82 4.73
C ILE A 108 -5.35 1.04 6.05
N ARG A 109 -4.42 0.10 6.24
CA ARG A 109 -4.38 -0.78 7.43
C ARG A 109 -3.28 -0.43 8.43
N TYR A 110 -2.34 0.44 8.05
CA TYR A 110 -1.16 0.77 8.83
C TYR A 110 -0.98 2.29 8.89
N LEU A 111 -0.46 2.77 10.02
CA LEU A 111 -0.05 4.15 10.23
C LEU A 111 1.38 4.11 10.78
N LEU A 112 2.32 4.68 10.04
CA LEU A 112 3.68 4.87 10.51
C LEU A 112 3.68 5.99 11.57
N VAL A 113 4.44 5.84 12.64
CA VAL A 113 4.45 6.81 13.74
C VAL A 113 5.85 7.09 14.25
N ILE A 114 6.12 8.35 14.57
CA ILE A 114 7.30 8.89 15.25
C ILE A 114 8.61 8.55 14.53
N ASN A 115 9.12 9.49 13.72
CA ASN A 115 10.32 9.30 12.91
C ASN A 115 11.61 9.59 13.69
N GLU A 116 12.38 8.56 14.02
CA GLU A 116 13.70 8.67 14.63
C GLU A 116 13.71 9.62 15.84
N PRO A 117 12.92 9.30 16.89
CA PRO A 117 12.74 10.21 18.02
C PRO A 117 14.04 10.52 18.77
N ASN A 118 15.02 9.61 18.70
CA ASN A 118 16.33 9.74 19.33
C ASN A 118 17.37 10.48 18.46
N LEU A 119 16.98 11.04 17.30
CA LEU A 119 17.80 11.94 16.50
C LEU A 119 17.34 13.40 16.67
N LEU A 120 18.29 14.29 16.99
CA LEU A 120 18.02 15.70 17.27
C LEU A 120 17.55 16.51 16.05
N ASP A 121 17.88 16.04 14.84
CA ASP A 121 17.50 16.60 13.55
C ASP A 121 16.26 15.93 12.93
N GLN A 122 15.63 15.01 13.66
CA GLN A 122 14.42 14.27 13.24
C GLN A 122 13.26 14.60 14.19
N ALA A 123 12.41 13.62 14.55
CA ALA A 123 11.26 13.89 15.41
C ALA A 123 11.66 14.50 16.76
N ASN A 124 12.89 14.19 17.24
CA ASN A 124 13.49 14.77 18.43
C ASN A 124 12.53 14.77 19.63
N MET A 125 12.12 13.57 20.03
CA MET A 125 11.18 13.34 21.12
C MET A 125 11.85 12.53 22.23
N THR A 126 11.83 13.04 23.46
CA THR A 126 12.25 12.24 24.62
C THR A 126 11.29 11.06 24.81
N PRO A 127 11.71 9.99 25.51
CA PRO A 127 10.82 8.88 25.84
C PRO A 127 9.51 9.31 26.51
N GLU A 128 9.55 10.25 27.47
CA GLU A 128 8.38 10.75 28.20
C GLU A 128 7.45 11.57 27.29
N ALA A 129 8.01 12.34 26.36
CA ALA A 129 7.23 13.09 25.38
C ALA A 129 6.52 12.15 24.39
N ALA A 130 7.20 11.09 23.95
CA ALA A 130 6.60 10.06 23.10
C ALA A 130 5.51 9.27 23.85
N ALA A 131 5.75 8.88 25.10
CA ALA A 131 4.76 8.19 25.94
C ALA A 131 3.53 9.06 26.20
N SER A 132 3.71 10.34 26.51
CA SER A 132 2.61 11.29 26.68
C SER A 132 1.80 11.51 25.39
N PHE A 133 2.45 11.39 24.24
CA PHE A 133 1.81 11.50 22.93
C PHE A 133 1.07 10.21 22.51
N TRP A 134 1.55 9.04 22.94
CA TRP A 134 1.07 7.73 22.50
C TRP A 134 -0.45 7.51 22.63
N PRO A 135 -1.14 7.94 23.71
CA PRO A 135 -2.60 7.80 23.81
C PRO A 135 -3.39 8.45 22.66
N ARG A 136 -2.86 9.53 22.05
CA ARG A 136 -3.49 10.15 20.87
C ARG A 136 -3.43 9.20 19.66
N LEU A 137 -2.30 8.53 19.46
CA LEU A 137 -2.11 7.54 18.39
C LEU A 137 -2.99 6.30 18.61
N GLU A 138 -3.09 5.81 19.84
CA GLU A 138 -3.97 4.68 20.19
C GLU A 138 -5.44 5.00 19.95
N GLN A 139 -5.86 6.24 20.27
CA GLN A 139 -7.22 6.69 19.96
C GLN A 139 -7.48 6.69 18.45
N ILE A 140 -6.54 7.19 17.64
CA ILE A 140 -6.63 7.15 16.18
C ILE A 140 -6.74 5.70 15.68
N ALA A 141 -5.87 4.80 16.17
CA ALA A 141 -5.88 3.39 15.82
C ALA A 141 -7.20 2.71 16.18
N THR A 142 -7.74 3.00 17.36
CA THR A 142 -9.03 2.45 17.83
C THR A 142 -10.19 2.95 16.96
N GLN A 143 -10.19 4.23 16.58
CA GLN A 143 -11.29 4.86 15.83
C GLN A 143 -11.27 4.52 14.33
N THR A 144 -10.10 4.19 13.77
CA THR A 144 -9.92 3.98 12.32
C THR A 144 -9.58 2.54 11.94
N GLY A 145 -9.14 1.73 12.91
CA GLY A 145 -8.76 0.34 12.71
C GLY A 145 -7.34 0.12 12.16
N VAL A 146 -6.55 1.18 11.98
CA VAL A 146 -5.14 1.06 11.58
C VAL A 146 -4.30 0.41 12.68
N LYS A 147 -3.22 -0.27 12.29
CA LYS A 147 -2.16 -0.70 13.18
C LYS A 147 -1.07 0.36 13.25
N LEU A 148 -0.58 0.64 14.46
CA LEU A 148 0.55 1.54 14.67
C LEU A 148 1.85 0.81 14.34
N VAL A 149 2.71 1.45 13.55
CA VAL A 149 4.01 0.92 13.15
C VAL A 149 5.07 1.96 13.50
N GLY A 150 5.76 1.75 14.62
CA GLY A 150 6.79 2.64 15.14
C GLY A 150 6.89 2.54 16.67
N PRO A 151 7.69 3.41 17.32
CA PRO A 151 8.51 4.46 16.72
C PRO A 151 9.58 3.92 15.74
N ALA A 152 9.90 4.67 14.69
CA ALA A 152 10.94 4.28 13.73
C ALA A 152 12.32 4.64 14.28
N MET A 153 13.06 3.65 14.78
CA MET A 153 14.32 3.87 15.50
C MET A 153 15.56 3.83 14.60
N ASN A 154 16.62 4.50 15.03
CA ASN A 154 17.97 4.43 14.45
C ASN A 154 19.03 4.60 15.56
N TRP A 155 20.32 4.55 15.23
CA TRP A 155 21.37 4.99 16.14
C TRP A 155 21.33 6.52 16.26
N GLY A 156 21.04 7.00 17.47
CA GLY A 156 20.64 8.38 17.75
C GLY A 156 21.78 9.33 18.08
N THR A 157 21.41 10.61 18.18
CA THR A 157 22.27 11.74 18.55
C THR A 157 21.78 12.44 19.82
N MET A 158 20.62 12.05 20.34
CA MET A 158 20.08 12.55 21.60
C MET A 158 20.97 12.11 22.78
N PRO A 159 21.45 13.05 23.63
CA PRO A 159 22.27 12.72 24.78
C PRO A 159 21.59 11.70 25.71
N GLY A 160 22.31 10.63 26.06
CA GLY A 160 21.79 9.54 26.89
C GLY A 160 20.91 8.51 26.15
N TYR A 161 20.50 8.79 24.91
CA TYR A 161 19.56 7.96 24.14
C TYR A 161 20.06 7.61 22.73
N GLY A 162 21.38 7.61 22.52
CA GLY A 162 21.97 7.21 21.23
C GLY A 162 21.66 5.75 20.88
N ASP A 163 21.70 4.85 21.86
CA ASP A 163 21.27 3.47 21.66
C ASP A 163 19.72 3.40 21.60
N PRO A 164 19.12 2.91 20.50
CA PRO A 164 17.67 2.80 20.38
C PRO A 164 17.06 1.86 21.41
N VAL A 165 17.79 0.88 21.94
CA VAL A 165 17.32 0.01 23.03
C VAL A 165 17.08 0.84 24.29
N VAL A 166 18.02 1.72 24.64
CA VAL A 166 17.89 2.58 25.84
C VAL A 166 16.73 3.55 25.70
N TRP A 167 16.53 4.14 24.51
CA TRP A 167 15.38 5.01 24.25
C TRP A 167 14.06 4.24 24.35
N LEU A 168 13.98 3.03 23.76
CA LEU A 168 12.78 2.20 23.81
C LEU A 168 12.46 1.73 25.23
N ASP A 169 13.45 1.26 25.98
CA ASP A 169 13.25 0.82 27.37
C ASP A 169 12.68 1.95 28.22
N ALA A 170 13.26 3.16 28.13
CA ALA A 170 12.75 4.33 28.82
C ALA A 170 11.31 4.68 28.39
N PHE A 171 11.00 4.57 27.09
CA PHE A 171 9.67 4.84 26.55
C PHE A 171 8.61 3.87 27.09
N TYR A 172 8.94 2.59 27.22
CA TYR A 172 8.02 1.59 27.80
C TYR A 172 7.80 1.77 29.30
N THR A 173 8.72 2.42 30.01
CA THR A 173 8.63 2.66 31.46
C THR A 173 8.05 4.02 31.87
N ALA A 174 7.86 4.92 30.89
CA ALA A 174 7.42 6.29 31.11
C ALA A 174 5.91 6.43 31.37
#